data_AF-A0A0T6B376-F1
#
_entry.id   AF-A0A0T6B376-F1
#
_cell.length_a   1.000
_cell.length_b   1.000
_cell.length_c   1.000
_cell.angle_alpha   90.00
_cell.angle_beta   90.00
_cell.angle_gamma   90.00
#
_symmetry.space_group_name_H-M   'P 1'
#
loop_
_entity.id
_entity.type
_entity.pdbx_description
1 polymer ?
#
loop_
_entity_poly.entity_id
_entity_poly.type
_entity_poly.pdbx_seq_one_letter_code
_entity_poly.pdbx_strand_id
1 'polypeptide(L)'
;MNSTFYCLYLLLISVGNLGNLVNSIDKQELEFEKILNSSINPCTNFYKFSCKDWISTAEKPSYEILWNHWHASANIINAKLRRILERNSSEMQSFKKAQSMYFACLNATREDRTDELALLINGMGGWFLPKIHCKVASQYRWPMKVAQITKFANIHPLLKMHVEVDFENGSRHILYVDSGDLVMPAYILEHPESHIQELLQYKEWIIGTAKLMYSTEKISLNLNEDVDDIITFEIQLAKLASADNKRKLVTIAELIEKTNSIDWFHVFKTLFDDAGVELAGNNPIAVSWPFIEKLTELLKITKPTIICKLN
;
A
#
# COMPACT_ATOMS: atom_id res chain seq x y z
N MET A 1 -32.18 51.00 -13.35
CA MET A 1 -31.05 50.11 -13.01
C MET A 1 -31.56 48.66 -13.07
N ASN A 2 -32.15 48.25 -14.19
CA ASN A 2 -31.60 47.74 -15.46
C ASN A 2 -31.15 46.28 -15.35
N SER A 3 -32.14 45.38 -15.34
CA SER A 3 -32.01 43.93 -15.57
C SER A 3 -31.18 43.58 -16.82
N THR A 4 -31.08 44.50 -17.77
CA THR A 4 -30.23 44.41 -18.97
C THR A 4 -28.73 44.28 -18.64
N PHE A 5 -28.25 44.91 -17.55
CA PHE A 5 -26.84 44.79 -17.13
C PHE A 5 -26.53 43.40 -16.55
N TYR A 6 -27.49 42.78 -15.87
CA TYR A 6 -27.33 41.45 -15.28
C TYR A 6 -27.27 40.36 -16.35
N CYS A 7 -28.09 40.46 -17.40
CA CYS A 7 -28.02 39.56 -18.56
C CYS A 7 -26.70 39.71 -19.33
N LEU A 8 -26.21 40.94 -19.53
CA LEU A 8 -24.91 41.16 -20.18
C LEU A 8 -23.76 40.56 -19.38
N TYR A 9 -23.79 40.68 -18.04
CA TYR A 9 -22.77 40.14 -17.15
C TYR A 9 -22.76 38.59 -17.16
N LEU A 10 -23.93 37.95 -17.11
CA LEU A 10 -24.04 36.49 -17.22
C LEU A 10 -23.60 35.97 -18.60
N LEU A 11 -23.92 36.70 -19.68
CA LEU A 11 -23.44 36.39 -21.02
C LEU A 11 -21.91 36.52 -21.14
N LEU A 12 -21.32 37.55 -20.54
CA LEU A 12 -19.86 37.73 -20.52
C LEU A 12 -19.15 36.64 -19.69
N ILE A 13 -19.74 36.19 -18.59
CA ILE A 13 -19.23 35.05 -17.82
C ILE A 13 -19.36 33.75 -18.61
N SER A 14 -20.50 33.51 -19.27
CA SER A 14 -20.67 32.30 -20.09
C SER A 14 -19.73 32.30 -21.29
N VAL A 15 -19.53 33.43 -21.96
CA VAL A 15 -18.60 33.58 -23.10
C VAL A 15 -17.14 33.48 -22.63
N GLY A 16 -16.79 34.03 -21.46
CA GLY A 16 -15.47 33.87 -20.85
C GLY A 16 -15.17 32.41 -20.48
N ASN A 17 -16.16 31.69 -19.94
CA ASN A 17 -16.04 30.26 -19.64
C ASN A 17 -15.98 29.40 -20.91
N LEU A 18 -16.77 29.72 -21.94
CA LEU A 18 -16.70 29.08 -23.26
C LEU A 18 -15.35 29.35 -23.94
N GLY A 19 -14.83 30.58 -23.89
CA GLY A 19 -13.53 30.93 -24.44
C GLY A 19 -12.39 30.20 -23.72
N ASN A 20 -12.45 30.07 -22.40
CA ASN A 20 -11.49 29.27 -21.64
C ASN A 20 -11.59 27.77 -21.96
N LEU A 21 -12.80 27.26 -22.18
CA LEU A 21 -13.04 25.87 -22.56
C LEU A 21 -12.51 25.58 -23.97
N VAL A 22 -12.82 26.43 -24.95
CA VAL A 22 -12.34 26.33 -26.34
C VAL A 22 -10.81 26.41 -26.38
N ASN A 23 -10.21 27.40 -25.71
CA ASN A 23 -8.75 27.49 -25.62
C ASN A 23 -8.11 26.26 -24.95
N SER A 24 -8.81 25.63 -23.99
CA SER A 24 -8.36 24.38 -23.37
C SER A 24 -8.47 23.19 -24.31
N ILE A 25 -9.51 23.12 -25.14
CA ILE A 25 -9.73 22.06 -26.13
C ILE A 25 -8.69 22.18 -27.25
N ASP A 26 -8.52 23.38 -27.82
CA ASP A 26 -7.54 23.64 -28.89
C ASP A 26 -6.12 23.30 -28.42
N LYS A 27 -5.80 23.62 -27.17
CA LYS A 27 -4.51 23.25 -26.56
C LYS A 27 -4.34 21.74 -26.39
N GLN A 28 -5.41 21.03 -26.04
CA GLN A 28 -5.37 19.56 -25.92
C GLN A 28 -5.20 18.90 -27.30
N GLU A 29 -5.88 19.41 -28.32
CA GLU A 29 -5.78 18.94 -29.70
C GLU A 29 -4.35 19.14 -30.24
N LEU A 30 -3.78 20.33 -30.07
CA LEU A 30 -2.39 20.63 -30.45
C LEU A 30 -1.36 19.75 -29.73
N GLU A 31 -1.57 19.44 -28.45
CA GLU A 31 -0.67 18.53 -27.72
C GLU A 31 -0.83 17.08 -28.17
N PHE A 32 -2.04 16.66 -28.55
CA PHE A 32 -2.30 15.32 -29.08
C PHE A 32 -1.69 15.15 -30.48
N GLU A 33 -1.84 16.11 -31.38
CA GLU A 33 -1.24 16.04 -32.72
C GLU A 33 0.29 15.95 -32.69
N LYS A 34 0.95 16.60 -31.72
CA LYS A 34 2.42 16.57 -31.57
C LYS A 34 3.00 15.19 -31.25
N ILE A 35 2.20 14.29 -30.67
CA ILE A 35 2.68 12.95 -30.29
C ILE A 35 2.32 11.88 -31.33
N LEU A 36 1.45 12.20 -32.29
CA LEU A 36 1.04 11.31 -33.36
C LEU A 36 2.06 11.26 -34.49
N ASN A 37 2.44 10.05 -34.88
CA ASN A 37 3.26 9.80 -36.05
C ASN A 37 2.39 9.33 -37.23
N SER A 38 1.93 10.27 -38.05
CA SER A 38 1.05 10.01 -39.21
C SER A 38 1.68 9.16 -40.33
N SER A 39 3.01 8.95 -40.29
CA SER A 39 3.72 8.07 -41.22
C SER A 39 3.52 6.58 -40.92
N ILE A 40 2.86 6.22 -39.81
CA ILE A 40 2.59 4.83 -39.41
C ILE A 40 1.11 4.53 -39.55
N ASN A 41 0.76 3.41 -40.19
CA ASN A 41 -0.63 3.00 -40.29
C ASN A 41 -1.18 2.57 -38.91
N PRO A 42 -2.23 3.22 -38.36
CA PRO A 42 -2.79 2.88 -37.06
C PRO A 42 -3.34 1.45 -37.00
N CYS A 43 -3.82 0.89 -38.11
CA CYS A 43 -4.35 -0.48 -38.19
C CYS A 43 -3.25 -1.54 -38.09
N THR A 44 -1.97 -1.18 -38.32
CA THR A 44 -0.85 -2.12 -38.25
C THR A 44 -0.06 -1.99 -36.95
N ASN A 45 0.10 -0.77 -36.43
CA ASN A 45 0.74 -0.53 -35.13
C ASN A 45 0.24 0.76 -34.50
N PHE A 46 -0.92 0.68 -33.85
CA PHE A 46 -1.54 1.83 -33.20
C PHE A 46 -0.63 2.49 -32.16
N TYR A 47 0.13 1.70 -31.38
CA TYR A 47 1.05 2.23 -30.36
C TYR A 47 2.13 3.12 -30.96
N LYS A 48 2.78 2.70 -32.06
CA LYS A 48 3.79 3.55 -32.72
C LYS A 48 3.15 4.73 -33.45
N PHE A 49 1.96 4.58 -34.00
CA PHE A 49 1.20 5.71 -34.52
C PHE A 49 0.92 6.75 -33.43
N SER A 50 0.51 6.33 -32.23
CA SER A 50 0.08 7.25 -31.17
C SER A 50 1.18 7.79 -30.27
N CYS A 51 2.31 7.09 -30.13
CA CYS A 51 3.29 7.37 -29.08
C CYS A 51 4.72 7.57 -29.60
N LYS A 52 5.03 7.28 -30.87
CA LYS A 52 6.43 7.24 -31.34
C LYS A 52 7.13 8.58 -31.19
N ASP A 53 6.44 9.69 -31.44
CA ASP A 53 7.05 11.02 -31.35
C ASP A 53 7.18 11.49 -29.91
N TRP A 54 6.33 11.01 -28.99
CA TRP A 54 6.57 11.17 -27.56
C TRP A 54 7.81 10.38 -27.10
N ILE A 55 7.95 9.11 -27.51
CA ILE A 55 9.08 8.27 -27.11
C ILE A 55 10.42 8.87 -27.59
N SER A 56 10.46 9.52 -28.76
CA SER A 56 11.68 10.12 -29.30
C SER A 56 12.06 11.45 -28.62
N THR A 57 11.10 12.14 -28.00
CA THR A 57 11.29 13.48 -27.41
C THR A 57 11.24 13.49 -25.88
N ALA A 58 10.71 12.44 -25.26
CA ALA A 58 10.54 12.37 -23.81
C ALA A 58 11.88 12.16 -23.11
N GLU A 59 12.30 13.16 -22.33
CA GLU A 59 13.46 13.06 -21.45
C GLU A 59 13.07 12.40 -20.13
N LYS A 60 13.46 11.13 -19.94
CA LYS A 60 13.29 10.42 -18.67
C LYS A 60 14.32 10.92 -17.65
N PRO A 61 13.91 11.41 -16.47
CA PRO A 61 14.83 11.72 -15.38
C PRO A 61 15.63 10.47 -14.97
N SER A 62 16.91 10.65 -14.62
CA SER A 62 17.81 9.53 -14.29
C SER A 62 17.36 8.71 -13.08
N TYR A 63 16.57 9.31 -12.18
CA TYR A 63 16.04 8.67 -10.98
C TYR A 63 14.71 7.91 -11.22
N GLU A 64 14.10 8.04 -12.40
CA GLU A 64 12.83 7.37 -12.72
C GLU A 64 13.09 6.01 -13.35
N ILE A 65 12.51 4.94 -12.78
CA ILE A 65 12.65 3.59 -13.34
C ILE A 65 11.79 3.44 -14.60
N LEU A 66 10.58 3.99 -14.59
CA LEU A 66 9.62 3.97 -15.70
C LEU A 66 9.29 5.41 -16.14
N TRP A 67 9.02 5.59 -17.43
CA TRP A 67 8.64 6.90 -17.96
C TRP A 67 7.50 6.76 -18.95
N ASN A 68 6.38 7.40 -18.63
CA ASN A 68 5.20 7.50 -19.48
C ASN A 68 4.50 8.84 -19.17
N HIS A 69 3.41 9.15 -19.86
CA HIS A 69 2.65 10.38 -19.65
C HIS A 69 2.17 10.58 -18.20
N TRP A 70 1.87 9.49 -17.48
CA TRP A 70 1.47 9.56 -16.07
C TRP A 70 2.64 10.01 -15.18
N HIS A 71 3.82 9.42 -15.35
CA HIS A 71 5.03 9.83 -14.59
C HIS A 71 5.43 11.27 -14.92
N ALA A 72 5.39 11.67 -16.20
CA ALA A 72 5.67 13.04 -16.61
C ALA A 72 4.69 14.04 -15.98
N SER A 73 3.40 13.71 -16.00
CA SER A 73 2.35 14.53 -15.37
C SER A 73 2.51 14.61 -13.86
N ALA A 74 2.80 13.48 -13.20
CA ALA A 74 3.06 13.43 -11.77
C ALA A 74 4.25 14.32 -11.38
N ASN A 75 5.33 14.33 -12.16
CA ASN A 75 6.47 15.23 -11.94
C ASN A 75 6.08 16.71 -12.05
N ILE A 76 5.28 17.09 -13.05
CA ILE A 76 4.78 18.47 -13.18
C ILE A 76 3.91 18.84 -11.97
N ILE A 77 3.04 17.94 -11.52
CA ILE A 77 2.18 18.14 -10.35
C ILE A 77 3.04 18.28 -9.09
N ASN A 78 4.00 17.39 -8.86
CA ASN A 78 4.89 17.41 -7.71
C ASN A 78 5.73 18.69 -7.66
N ALA A 79 6.20 19.19 -8.80
CA ALA A 79 6.91 20.47 -8.89
C ALA A 79 6.00 21.66 -8.50
N LYS A 80 4.71 21.63 -8.87
CA LYS A 80 3.74 22.64 -8.44
C LYS A 80 3.42 22.53 -6.94
N LEU A 81 3.20 21.31 -6.44
CA LEU A 81 2.94 21.04 -5.02
C LEU A 81 4.11 21.51 -4.15
N ARG A 82 5.35 21.26 -4.58
CA ARG A 82 6.56 21.78 -3.94
C ARG A 82 6.52 23.30 -3.78
N ARG A 83 6.29 24.04 -4.87
CA ARG A 83 6.18 25.52 -4.82
C ARG A 83 5.07 25.99 -3.90
N ILE A 84 3.95 25.25 -3.87
CA ILE A 84 2.84 25.54 -2.97
C ILE A 84 3.28 25.36 -1.52
N LEU A 85 3.99 24.29 -1.18
CA LEU A 85 4.43 23.97 0.18
C LEU A 85 5.58 24.86 0.66
N GLU A 86 6.44 25.34 -0.24
CA GLU A 86 7.59 26.20 0.07
C GLU A 86 7.24 27.70 0.20
N ARG A 87 5.99 28.11 -0.11
CA ARG A 87 5.55 29.51 0.04
C ARG A 87 5.33 29.90 1.50
N ASN A 88 5.23 31.21 1.76
CA ASN A 88 4.90 31.74 3.09
C ASN A 88 3.63 31.08 3.67
N SER A 89 3.66 30.75 4.96
CA SER A 89 2.59 29.99 5.60
C SER A 89 1.24 30.71 5.51
N SER A 90 0.21 30.00 5.07
CA SER A 90 -1.19 30.43 5.19
C SER A 90 -1.62 30.41 6.66
N GLU A 91 -2.65 31.19 7.02
CA GLU A 91 -3.29 31.10 8.35
C GLU A 91 -4.02 29.77 8.56
N MET A 92 -4.39 29.07 7.48
CA MET A 92 -5.11 27.79 7.53
C MET A 92 -4.29 26.69 8.21
N GLN A 93 -4.83 26.14 9.31
CA GLN A 93 -4.14 25.12 10.10
C GLN A 93 -3.86 23.83 9.31
N SER A 94 -4.75 23.43 8.40
CA SER A 94 -4.55 22.26 7.53
C SER A 94 -3.32 22.43 6.64
N PHE A 95 -3.14 23.63 6.09
CA PHE A 95 -1.98 23.97 5.27
C PHE A 95 -0.69 23.96 6.08
N LYS A 96 -0.70 24.52 7.30
CA LYS A 96 0.46 24.48 8.21
C LYS A 96 0.88 23.05 8.54
N LYS A 97 -0.06 22.14 8.82
CA LYS A 97 0.23 20.72 9.05
C LYS A 97 0.92 20.06 7.85
N ALA A 98 0.42 20.32 6.64
CA ALA A 98 1.04 19.81 5.41
C ALA A 98 2.46 20.35 5.21
N GLN A 99 2.70 21.64 5.47
CA GLN A 99 4.04 22.24 5.43
C GLN A 99 4.97 21.64 6.48
N SER A 100 4.50 21.45 7.73
CA SER A 100 5.29 20.83 8.79
C SER A 100 5.73 19.42 8.41
N MET A 101 4.82 18.60 7.86
CA MET A 101 5.17 17.26 7.37
C MET A 101 6.19 17.31 6.23
N TYR A 102 6.01 18.22 5.28
CA TYR A 102 6.92 18.42 4.15
C TYR A 102 8.35 18.76 4.60
N PHE A 103 8.50 19.76 5.48
CA PHE A 103 9.81 20.16 5.98
C PHE A 103 10.43 19.14 6.92
N ALA A 104 9.62 18.40 7.70
CA ALA A 104 10.12 17.29 8.51
C ALA A 104 10.73 16.17 7.64
N CYS A 105 10.15 15.91 6.46
CA CYS A 105 10.69 14.95 5.51
C CYS A 105 11.99 15.45 4.85
N LEU A 106 12.05 16.72 4.43
CA LEU A 106 13.25 17.29 3.81
C LEU A 106 14.45 17.40 4.76
N ASN A 107 14.18 17.71 6.03
CA ASN A 107 15.22 17.91 7.04
C ASN A 107 15.59 16.61 7.78
N ALA A 108 15.09 15.45 7.35
CA ALA A 108 15.41 14.18 7.97
C ALA A 108 16.88 13.79 7.69
N THR A 109 17.69 13.71 8.74
CA THR A 109 19.06 13.16 8.75
C THR A 109 19.03 11.65 8.98
N ARG A 110 20.00 10.92 8.39
CA ARG A 110 20.05 9.44 8.47
C ARG A 110 20.43 8.91 9.86
N GLU A 111 21.27 9.63 10.60
CA GLU A 111 21.85 9.15 11.86
C GLU A 111 20.85 9.14 13.02
N ASP A 112 19.80 9.98 12.98
CA ASP A 112 18.86 10.14 14.10
C ASP A 112 17.68 9.15 14.12
N ARG A 113 17.52 8.31 13.09
CA ARG A 113 16.22 7.65 12.81
C ARG A 113 16.18 6.14 13.04
N THR A 114 17.33 5.45 13.03
CA THR A 114 17.34 3.98 13.21
C THR A 114 16.92 3.59 14.63
N ASP A 115 17.32 4.37 15.64
CA ASP A 115 16.91 4.16 17.03
C ASP A 115 15.42 4.46 17.24
N GLU A 116 14.90 5.54 16.63
CA GLU A 116 13.46 5.85 16.65
C GLU A 116 12.64 4.71 16.02
N LEU A 117 13.08 4.20 14.87
CA LEU A 117 12.44 3.06 14.21
C LEU A 117 12.52 1.79 15.07
N ALA A 118 13.65 1.54 15.72
CA ALA A 118 13.81 0.40 16.63
C ALA A 118 12.86 0.53 17.84
N LEU A 119 12.70 1.73 18.40
CA LEU A 119 11.75 2.01 19.49
C LEU A 119 10.30 1.77 19.04
N LEU A 120 9.92 2.23 17.85
CA LEU A 120 8.60 1.99 17.28
C LEU A 120 8.32 0.50 17.10
N ILE A 121 9.27 -0.25 16.51
CA ILE A 121 9.16 -1.69 16.31
C ILE A 121 9.05 -2.42 17.66
N ASN A 122 9.87 -2.04 18.65
CA ASN A 122 9.80 -2.61 20.00
C ASN A 122 8.44 -2.31 20.67
N GLY A 123 7.86 -1.13 20.45
CA GLY A 123 6.52 -0.78 20.91
C GLY A 123 5.42 -1.69 20.34
N MET A 124 5.61 -2.22 19.12
CA MET A 124 4.70 -3.18 18.49
C MET A 124 5.00 -4.64 18.87
N GLY A 125 6.03 -4.88 19.68
CA GLY A 125 6.42 -6.21 20.17
C GLY A 125 7.76 -6.71 19.66
N GLY A 126 8.50 -5.89 18.90
CA GLY A 126 9.83 -6.23 18.40
C GLY A 126 9.79 -7.05 17.11
N TRP A 127 10.90 -6.98 16.37
CA TRP A 127 11.15 -7.86 15.23
C TRP A 127 12.18 -8.93 15.65
N PHE A 128 11.81 -10.21 15.54
CA PHE A 128 12.55 -11.33 16.15
C PHE A 128 13.54 -12.01 15.19
N LEU A 129 13.91 -11.35 14.09
CA LEU A 129 14.88 -11.88 13.13
C LEU A 129 16.29 -12.10 13.72
N PRO A 130 16.83 -11.19 14.54
CA PRO A 130 18.17 -11.33 15.10
C PRO A 130 18.09 -11.64 16.62
N LYS A 131 18.36 -12.91 16.94
CA LYS A 131 18.80 -13.43 18.25
C LYS A 131 18.11 -12.87 19.50
N ILE A 132 16.79 -12.99 19.58
CA ILE A 132 16.14 -13.29 20.87
C ILE A 132 15.18 -14.41 20.56
N HIS A 133 15.44 -15.58 21.13
CA HIS A 133 14.55 -16.72 21.06
C HIS A 133 13.10 -16.22 21.06
N CYS A 134 12.27 -16.75 20.18
CA CYS A 134 10.84 -16.88 20.43
C CYS A 134 10.68 -17.74 21.69
N LYS A 135 11.16 -17.25 22.84
CA LYS A 135 11.34 -17.95 24.11
C LYS A 135 9.98 -18.38 24.63
N VAL A 136 8.92 -17.84 24.04
CA VAL A 136 7.58 -18.37 24.11
C VAL A 136 6.86 -18.33 22.76
N ALA A 137 7.44 -19.00 21.75
CA ALA A 137 6.75 -19.36 20.52
C ALA A 137 5.36 -19.99 20.78
N SER A 138 5.19 -20.69 21.91
CA SER A 138 3.91 -21.23 22.37
C SER A 138 2.91 -20.20 22.93
N GLN A 139 3.36 -18.99 23.30
CA GLN A 139 2.50 -17.87 23.72
C GLN A 139 2.39 -16.78 22.63
N TYR A 140 3.03 -16.96 21.48
CA TYR A 140 2.98 -15.99 20.40
C TYR A 140 1.58 -15.96 19.78
N ARG A 141 0.78 -14.95 20.15
CA ARG A 141 -0.57 -14.74 19.63
C ARG A 141 -0.50 -13.94 18.33
N TRP A 142 -0.14 -14.61 17.24
CA TRP A 142 0.03 -13.98 15.93
C TRP A 142 -1.16 -13.10 15.50
N PRO A 143 -2.45 -13.44 15.73
CA PRO A 143 -3.55 -12.59 15.27
C PRO A 143 -3.57 -11.25 16.00
N MET A 144 -3.16 -11.23 17.27
CA MET A 144 -3.05 -9.98 18.05
C MET A 144 -1.95 -9.09 17.49
N LYS A 145 -0.84 -9.68 17.07
CA LYS A 145 0.28 -8.94 16.50
C LYS A 145 -0.07 -8.34 15.15
N VAL A 146 -0.74 -9.10 14.29
CA VAL A 146 -1.30 -8.59 13.04
C VAL A 146 -2.26 -7.43 13.32
N ALA A 147 -3.17 -7.56 14.28
CA ALA A 147 -4.09 -6.49 14.66
C ALA A 147 -3.37 -5.23 15.17
N GLN A 148 -2.35 -5.38 16.01
CA GLN A 148 -1.53 -4.28 16.51
C GLN A 148 -0.80 -3.56 15.36
N ILE A 149 -0.11 -4.31 14.49
CA ILE A 149 0.62 -3.76 13.34
C ILE A 149 -0.35 -3.06 12.38
N THR A 150 -1.50 -3.66 12.10
CA THR A 150 -2.55 -3.03 11.29
C THR A 150 -3.04 -1.72 11.92
N LYS A 151 -3.35 -1.70 13.22
CA LYS A 151 -3.81 -0.48 13.91
C LYS A 151 -2.76 0.64 13.91
N PHE A 152 -1.51 0.32 14.23
CA PHE A 152 -0.47 1.34 14.44
C PHE A 152 0.22 1.78 13.15
N ALA A 153 0.44 0.88 12.19
CA ALA A 153 1.24 1.14 11.01
C ALA A 153 0.43 1.06 9.70
N ASN A 154 -0.82 0.60 9.73
CA ASN A 154 -1.60 0.30 8.53
C ASN A 154 -0.86 -0.66 7.58
N ILE A 155 -0.17 -1.64 8.18
CA ILE A 155 0.51 -2.75 7.49
C ILE A 155 -0.25 -4.02 7.85
N HIS A 156 -0.47 -4.89 6.86
CA HIS A 156 -1.33 -6.05 7.01
C HIS A 156 -0.57 -7.38 6.82
N PRO A 157 0.28 -7.80 7.78
CA PRO A 157 0.97 -9.08 7.67
C PRO A 157 -0.04 -10.23 7.82
N LEU A 158 0.05 -11.26 6.98
CA LEU A 158 -0.81 -12.47 6.98
C LEU A 158 -2.29 -12.22 6.63
N LEU A 159 -2.96 -11.32 7.35
CA LEU A 159 -4.37 -10.96 7.18
C LEU A 159 -4.53 -9.46 7.04
N LYS A 160 -5.33 -9.06 6.05
CA LYS A 160 -5.74 -7.68 5.86
C LYS A 160 -7.12 -7.45 6.46
N MET A 161 -7.16 -6.60 7.48
CA MET A 161 -8.38 -6.18 8.15
C MET A 161 -8.59 -4.69 7.91
N HIS A 162 -9.66 -4.33 7.22
CA HIS A 162 -9.95 -2.94 6.88
C HIS A 162 -11.46 -2.71 6.75
N VAL A 163 -11.88 -1.46 6.95
CA VAL A 163 -13.29 -1.06 6.78
C VAL A 163 -13.43 -0.41 5.41
N GLU A 164 -14.37 -0.92 4.62
CA GLU A 164 -14.66 -0.44 3.26
C GLU A 164 -16.17 -0.45 3.06
N VAL A 165 -16.64 0.22 2.01
CA VAL A 165 -18.04 0.16 1.56
C VAL A 165 -18.45 -1.29 1.29
N ASP A 166 -19.64 -1.69 1.73
CA ASP A 166 -20.17 -3.02 1.44
C ASP A 166 -20.48 -3.17 -0.05
N PHE A 167 -19.90 -4.19 -0.69
CA PHE A 167 -20.07 -4.48 -2.11
C PHE A 167 -21.51 -4.89 -2.49
N GLU A 168 -22.34 -5.32 -1.52
CA GLU A 168 -23.77 -5.58 -1.72
C GLU A 168 -24.65 -4.38 -1.35
N ASN A 169 -24.15 -3.46 -0.52
CA ASN A 169 -24.89 -2.29 -0.07
C ASN A 169 -24.00 -1.05 0.10
N GLY A 170 -23.96 -0.21 -0.93
CA GLY A 170 -23.15 1.01 -0.95
C GLY A 170 -23.49 2.09 0.09
N SER A 171 -24.54 1.91 0.89
CA SER A 171 -24.93 2.86 1.94
C SER A 171 -24.33 2.53 3.32
N ARG A 172 -23.61 1.41 3.46
CA ARG A 172 -22.98 1.02 4.72
C ARG A 172 -21.51 0.63 4.52
N HIS A 173 -20.77 0.69 5.61
CA HIS A 173 -19.40 0.19 5.68
C HIS A 173 -19.38 -1.08 6.52
N ILE A 174 -18.57 -2.05 6.11
CA ILE A 174 -18.39 -3.32 6.81
C ILE A 174 -16.90 -3.61 6.95
N LEU A 175 -16.59 -4.52 7.88
CA LEU A 175 -15.24 -5.05 8.01
C LEU A 175 -14.97 -6.05 6.87
N TYR A 176 -13.76 -5.99 6.34
CA TYR A 176 -13.21 -6.93 5.37
C TYR A 176 -12.05 -7.69 6.01
N VAL A 177 -11.99 -8.99 5.77
CA VAL A 177 -10.88 -9.87 6.15
C VAL A 177 -10.39 -10.61 4.91
N ASP A 178 -9.24 -10.16 4.40
CA ASP A 178 -8.63 -10.62 3.16
C ASP A 178 -7.21 -11.15 3.40
N SER A 179 -6.55 -11.59 2.32
CA SER A 179 -5.12 -11.86 2.31
C SER A 179 -4.31 -10.63 2.71
N GLY A 180 -3.28 -10.87 3.52
CA GLY A 180 -2.32 -9.84 3.92
C GLY A 180 -1.51 -9.31 2.74
N ASP A 181 -0.84 -8.19 2.99
CA ASP A 181 0.04 -7.56 2.00
C ASP A 181 1.32 -8.41 1.82
N LEU A 182 1.81 -8.46 0.58
CA LEU A 182 3.11 -9.03 0.23
C LEU A 182 4.05 -7.89 -0.11
N VAL A 183 5.28 -7.91 0.42
CA VAL A 183 6.30 -6.89 0.10
C VAL A 183 6.75 -7.04 -1.35
N MET A 184 6.93 -8.27 -1.81
CA MET A 184 7.24 -8.58 -3.20
C MET A 184 5.95 -8.77 -4.02
N PRO A 185 5.92 -8.32 -5.27
CA PRO A 185 4.79 -8.59 -6.17
C PRO A 185 4.45 -10.08 -6.25
N ALA A 186 3.16 -10.40 -6.16
CA ALA A 186 2.69 -11.79 -6.13
C ALA A 186 3.18 -12.63 -7.32
N TYR A 187 3.24 -12.04 -8.53
CA TYR A 187 3.73 -12.74 -9.73
C TYR A 187 5.19 -13.23 -9.61
N ILE A 188 6.03 -12.53 -8.84
CA ILE A 188 7.42 -12.95 -8.56
C ILE A 188 7.42 -14.14 -7.60
N LEU A 189 6.66 -14.03 -6.51
CA LEU A 189 6.57 -15.07 -5.49
C LEU A 189 5.86 -16.34 -5.97
N GLU A 190 4.95 -16.23 -6.93
CA GLU A 190 4.26 -17.37 -7.55
C GLU A 190 5.16 -18.18 -8.49
N HIS A 191 6.10 -17.52 -9.17
CA HIS A 191 7.02 -18.10 -10.15
C HIS A 191 8.50 -17.90 -9.73
N PRO A 192 8.90 -18.35 -8.52
CA PRO A 192 10.22 -18.04 -7.96
C PRO A 192 11.37 -18.53 -8.85
N GLU A 193 11.18 -19.64 -9.57
CA GLU A 193 12.15 -20.18 -10.52
C GLU A 193 12.43 -19.24 -11.71
N SER A 194 11.47 -18.38 -12.06
CA SER A 194 11.62 -17.39 -13.15
C SER A 194 12.20 -16.06 -12.67
N HIS A 195 12.30 -15.86 -11.34
CA HIS A 195 12.66 -14.58 -10.72
C HIS A 195 13.75 -14.74 -9.63
N ILE A 196 14.71 -15.62 -9.88
CA ILE A 196 15.77 -15.96 -8.91
C ILE A 196 16.58 -14.72 -8.50
N GLN A 197 16.88 -13.81 -9.43
CA GLN A 197 17.69 -12.63 -9.14
C GLN A 197 16.96 -11.65 -8.23
N GLU A 198 15.67 -11.44 -8.46
CA GLU A 198 14.82 -10.58 -7.64
C GLU A 198 14.69 -11.13 -6.22
N LEU A 199 14.56 -12.45 -6.07
CA LEU A 199 14.50 -13.11 -4.75
C LEU A 199 15.85 -13.02 -4.01
N LEU A 200 16.98 -13.14 -4.71
CA LEU A 200 18.31 -12.95 -4.12
C LEU A 200 18.49 -11.51 -3.61
N GLN A 201 18.05 -10.50 -4.39
CA GLN A 201 18.10 -9.11 -3.95
C GLN A 201 17.16 -8.83 -2.79
N TYR A 202 15.98 -9.47 -2.77
CA TYR A 202 15.06 -9.38 -1.65
C TYR A 202 15.66 -9.98 -0.37
N LYS A 203 16.31 -11.13 -0.47
CA LYS A 203 17.07 -11.74 0.65
C LYS A 203 18.15 -10.80 1.18
N GLU A 204 19.00 -10.27 0.30
CA GLU A 204 20.06 -9.33 0.69
C GLU A 204 19.50 -8.05 1.33
N TRP A 205 18.34 -7.57 0.85
CA TRP A 205 17.66 -6.42 1.44
C TRP A 205 17.15 -6.69 2.86
N ILE A 206 16.54 -7.86 3.12
CA ILE A 206 16.10 -8.25 4.48
C ILE A 206 17.31 -8.38 5.41
N ILE A 207 18.38 -9.04 4.96
CA ILE A 207 19.62 -9.21 5.73
C ILE A 207 20.27 -7.86 6.03
N GLY A 208 20.36 -6.99 5.02
CA GLY A 208 20.92 -5.65 5.16
C GLY A 208 20.11 -4.80 6.15
N THR A 209 18.79 -4.85 6.08
CA THR A 209 17.89 -4.16 7.01
C THR A 209 18.09 -4.66 8.43
N ALA A 210 18.16 -5.98 8.64
CA ALA A 210 18.44 -6.54 9.96
C ALA A 210 19.79 -6.12 10.53
N LYS A 211 20.83 -6.02 9.69
CA LYS A 211 22.16 -5.54 10.10
C LYS A 211 22.18 -4.06 10.47
N LEU A 212 21.32 -3.25 9.86
CA LEU A 212 21.18 -1.83 10.21
C LEU A 212 20.41 -1.64 11.51
N MET A 213 19.37 -2.46 11.73
CA MET A 213 18.46 -2.32 12.88
C MET A 213 19.03 -2.88 14.19
N TYR A 214 20.01 -3.78 14.14
CA TYR A 214 20.53 -4.47 15.31
C TYR A 214 22.05 -4.48 15.34
N SER A 215 22.61 -4.32 16.54
CA SER A 215 24.05 -4.51 16.75
C SER A 215 24.47 -5.92 16.36
N THR A 216 25.68 -6.07 15.85
CA THR A 216 26.24 -7.35 15.37
C THR A 216 26.14 -8.48 16.40
N GLU A 217 26.24 -8.16 17.70
CA GLU A 217 26.08 -9.11 18.81
C GLU A 217 24.67 -9.69 18.95
N LYS A 218 23.66 -8.93 18.52
CA LYS A 218 22.25 -9.32 18.53
C LYS A 218 21.83 -10.07 17.26
N ILE A 219 22.68 -10.18 16.23
CA ILE A 219 22.33 -10.87 14.99
C ILE A 219 22.31 -12.39 15.18
N SER A 220 21.30 -13.06 14.60
CA SER A 220 21.18 -14.53 14.60
C SER A 220 22.40 -15.13 13.91
N LEU A 221 22.97 -16.20 14.49
CA LEU A 221 24.04 -16.96 13.82
C LEU A 221 23.54 -17.58 12.50
N ASN A 222 22.23 -17.79 12.38
CA ASN A 222 21.56 -18.43 11.26
C ASN A 222 20.72 -17.44 10.45
N LEU A 223 21.11 -16.16 10.41
CA LEU A 223 20.32 -15.10 9.76
C LEU A 223 19.96 -15.45 8.31
N ASN A 224 20.86 -16.12 7.59
CA ASN A 224 20.60 -16.52 6.21
C ASN A 224 19.47 -17.56 6.12
N GLU A 225 19.53 -18.63 6.92
CA GLU A 225 18.47 -19.65 6.93
C GLU A 225 17.15 -19.07 7.46
N ASP A 226 17.22 -18.17 8.44
CA ASP A 226 16.04 -17.49 8.99
C ASP A 226 15.31 -16.66 7.93
N VAL A 227 16.05 -16.00 7.03
CA VAL A 227 15.48 -15.23 5.91
C VAL A 227 15.00 -16.15 4.78
N ASP A 228 15.70 -17.26 4.52
CA ASP A 228 15.23 -18.27 3.55
C ASP A 228 13.88 -18.88 3.98
N ASP A 229 13.69 -19.14 5.27
CA ASP A 229 12.42 -19.60 5.84
C ASP A 229 11.30 -18.57 5.64
N ILE A 230 11.59 -17.27 5.81
CA ILE A 230 10.62 -16.18 5.58
C ILE A 230 10.20 -16.14 4.11
N ILE A 231 11.17 -16.10 3.20
CA ILE A 231 10.89 -16.02 1.76
C ILE A 231 10.10 -17.25 1.30
N THR A 232 10.46 -18.43 1.79
CA THR A 232 9.74 -19.68 1.50
C THR A 232 8.29 -19.61 1.98
N PHE A 233 8.07 -19.05 3.17
CA PHE A 233 6.72 -18.85 3.70
C PHE A 233 5.93 -17.81 2.91
N GLU A 234 6.54 -16.70 2.50
CA GLU A 234 5.89 -15.68 1.66
C GLU A 234 5.51 -16.23 0.28
N ILE A 235 6.33 -17.11 -0.31
CA ILE A 235 5.98 -17.84 -1.55
C ILE A 235 4.73 -18.71 -1.34
N GLN A 236 4.63 -19.40 -0.20
CA GLN A 236 3.45 -20.18 0.13
C GLN A 236 2.22 -19.27 0.28
N LEU A 237 2.35 -18.14 0.99
CA LEU A 237 1.27 -17.16 1.14
C LEU A 237 0.80 -16.60 -0.20
N ALA A 238 1.71 -16.23 -1.10
CA ALA A 238 1.37 -15.71 -2.42
C ALA A 238 0.54 -16.71 -3.23
N LYS A 239 0.96 -17.98 -3.24
CA LYS A 239 0.22 -19.06 -3.91
C LYS A 239 -1.18 -19.26 -3.32
N LEU A 240 -1.34 -19.11 -2.01
CA LEU A 240 -2.66 -19.17 -1.36
C LEU A 240 -3.53 -17.97 -1.74
N ALA A 241 -2.96 -16.77 -1.72
CA ALA A 241 -3.65 -15.52 -2.01
C ALA A 241 -4.13 -15.43 -3.47
N SER A 242 -3.53 -16.17 -4.40
CA SER A 242 -3.93 -16.12 -5.82
C SER A 242 -4.91 -17.22 -6.23
N ALA A 243 -5.16 -18.20 -5.36
CA ALA A 243 -5.93 -19.40 -5.73
C ALA A 243 -7.46 -19.19 -5.78
N ASP A 244 -8.02 -18.27 -4.98
CA ASP A 244 -9.43 -17.83 -5.05
C ASP A 244 -9.65 -16.61 -4.13
N ASN A 245 -9.93 -15.44 -4.71
CA ASN A 245 -10.11 -14.18 -4.00
C ASN A 245 -11.58 -13.73 -3.89
N LYS A 246 -12.54 -14.64 -4.10
CA LYS A 246 -13.95 -14.28 -3.96
C LYS A 246 -14.29 -14.06 -2.49
N ARG A 247 -14.62 -12.82 -2.18
CA ARG A 247 -15.18 -12.42 -0.89
C ARG A 247 -16.61 -12.93 -0.78
N LYS A 248 -16.99 -13.42 0.39
CA LYS A 248 -18.38 -13.72 0.74
C LYS A 248 -18.80 -12.89 1.93
N LEU A 249 -20.03 -12.40 1.89
CA LEU A 249 -20.65 -11.75 3.02
C LEU A 249 -21.13 -12.82 4.00
N VAL A 250 -20.64 -12.76 5.23
CA VAL A 250 -21.01 -13.67 6.34
C VAL A 250 -21.22 -12.87 7.62
N THR A 251 -21.57 -13.55 8.70
CA THR A 251 -21.65 -12.93 10.03
C THR A 251 -20.35 -13.13 10.82
N ILE A 252 -20.07 -12.24 11.76
CA ILE A 252 -18.94 -12.42 12.69
C ILE A 252 -19.05 -13.73 13.47
N ALA A 253 -20.26 -14.15 13.85
CA ALA A 253 -20.48 -15.43 14.51
C ALA A 253 -20.04 -16.62 13.64
N GLU A 254 -20.37 -16.60 12.35
CA GLU A 254 -19.95 -17.64 11.39
C GLU A 254 -18.43 -17.63 11.19
N LEU A 255 -17.80 -16.45 11.15
CA LEU A 255 -16.33 -16.34 11.13
C LEU A 255 -15.70 -17.06 12.32
N ILE A 256 -16.17 -16.74 13.53
CA ILE A 256 -15.66 -17.33 14.78
C ILE A 256 -15.86 -18.84 14.81
N GLU A 257 -17.02 -19.34 14.37
CA GLU A 257 -17.33 -20.76 14.36
C GLU A 257 -16.37 -21.56 13.45
N LYS A 258 -16.15 -21.07 12.22
CA LYS A 258 -15.31 -21.76 11.23
C LYS A 258 -13.81 -21.61 11.48
N THR A 259 -13.39 -20.56 12.18
CA THR A 259 -11.97 -20.24 12.44
C THR A 259 -11.69 -20.09 13.94
N ASN A 260 -12.16 -21.06 14.71
CA ASN A 260 -12.07 -21.08 16.18
C ASN A 260 -10.63 -21.09 16.75
N SER A 261 -9.61 -21.28 15.91
CA SER A 261 -8.21 -21.15 16.29
C SER A 261 -7.76 -19.69 16.47
N ILE A 262 -8.56 -18.72 16.01
CA ILE A 262 -8.27 -17.29 16.08
C ILE A 262 -9.20 -16.64 17.12
N ASP A 263 -8.59 -15.89 18.05
CA ASP A 263 -9.29 -15.12 19.07
C ASP A 263 -9.82 -13.79 18.48
N TRP A 264 -10.81 -13.89 17.59
CA TRP A 264 -11.37 -12.74 16.85
C TRP A 264 -11.91 -11.64 17.75
N PHE A 265 -12.45 -11.99 18.91
CA PHE A 265 -12.93 -11.00 19.88
C PHE A 265 -11.82 -10.04 20.29
N HIS A 266 -10.66 -10.57 20.69
CA HIS A 266 -9.52 -9.72 21.05
C HIS A 266 -8.89 -9.05 19.82
N VAL A 267 -8.95 -9.66 18.63
CA VAL A 267 -8.48 -9.04 17.36
C VAL A 267 -9.29 -7.77 17.11
N PHE A 268 -10.61 -7.88 17.08
CA PHE A 268 -11.48 -6.75 16.79
C PHE A 268 -11.45 -5.72 17.90
N LYS A 269 -11.39 -6.14 19.17
CA LYS A 269 -11.19 -5.21 20.28
C LYS A 269 -9.89 -4.41 20.13
N THR A 270 -8.81 -5.06 19.71
CA THR A 270 -7.52 -4.38 19.49
C THR A 270 -7.59 -3.37 18.33
N LEU A 271 -8.39 -3.63 17.30
CA LEU A 271 -8.54 -2.74 16.14
C LEU A 271 -9.46 -1.53 16.43
N PHE A 272 -10.50 -1.71 17.26
CA PHE A 272 -11.61 -0.76 17.35
C PHE A 272 -11.82 -0.11 18.73
N ASP A 273 -10.98 -0.43 19.73
CA ASP A 273 -11.03 0.15 21.08
C ASP A 273 -10.99 1.69 21.09
N ASP A 274 -10.10 2.31 20.32
CA ASP A 274 -9.96 3.78 20.25
C ASP A 274 -11.19 4.46 19.63
N ALA A 275 -11.91 3.75 18.77
CA ALA A 275 -13.13 4.23 18.13
C ALA A 275 -14.38 4.01 18.99
N GLY A 276 -14.28 3.26 20.09
CA GLY A 276 -15.42 2.89 20.93
C GLY A 276 -16.46 2.04 20.19
N VAL A 277 -16.02 1.26 19.18
CA VAL A 277 -16.91 0.40 18.38
C VAL A 277 -16.87 -1.02 18.92
N GLU A 278 -18.04 -1.53 19.29
CA GLU A 278 -18.24 -2.94 19.65
C GLU A 278 -18.87 -3.70 18.48
N LEU A 279 -18.24 -4.81 18.08
CA LEU A 279 -18.77 -5.67 17.04
C LEU A 279 -19.58 -6.82 17.64
N ALA A 280 -20.86 -6.88 17.29
CA ALA A 280 -21.78 -7.96 17.63
C ALA A 280 -21.67 -9.13 16.64
N GLY A 281 -22.02 -10.33 17.09
CA GLY A 281 -21.92 -11.55 16.29
C GLY A 281 -22.76 -11.55 15.00
N ASN A 282 -23.84 -10.76 14.95
CA ASN A 282 -24.69 -10.62 13.76
C ASN A 282 -24.22 -9.54 12.78
N ASN A 283 -23.15 -8.79 13.08
CA ASN A 283 -22.64 -7.80 12.14
C ASN A 283 -22.12 -8.50 10.88
N PRO A 284 -22.43 -7.95 9.69
CA PRO A 284 -21.93 -8.48 8.43
C PRO A 284 -20.43 -8.19 8.28
N ILE A 285 -19.71 -9.16 7.72
CA ILE A 285 -18.27 -9.09 7.45
C ILE A 285 -17.99 -9.75 6.10
N ALA A 286 -17.14 -9.12 5.29
CA ALA A 286 -16.71 -9.66 4.00
C ALA A 286 -15.43 -10.46 4.20
N VAL A 287 -15.43 -11.73 3.79
CA VAL A 287 -14.34 -12.67 4.09
C VAL A 287 -13.86 -13.39 2.84
N SER A 288 -12.54 -13.39 2.61
CA SER A 288 -11.89 -14.26 1.62
C SER A 288 -11.72 -15.67 2.18
N TRP A 289 -12.82 -16.44 2.22
CA TRP A 289 -12.87 -17.76 2.87
C TRP A 289 -11.81 -18.76 2.39
N PRO A 290 -11.60 -18.96 1.07
CA PRO A 290 -10.63 -19.94 0.60
C PRO A 290 -9.21 -19.63 1.06
N PHE A 291 -8.87 -18.34 1.17
CA PHE A 291 -7.58 -17.91 1.69
C PHE A 291 -7.48 -18.19 3.20
N ILE A 292 -8.46 -17.76 4.00
CA ILE A 292 -8.39 -17.90 5.46
C ILE A 292 -8.34 -19.37 5.88
N GLU A 293 -9.16 -20.23 5.28
CA GLU A 293 -9.14 -21.68 5.57
C GLU A 293 -7.74 -22.26 5.32
N LYS A 294 -7.17 -22.04 4.13
CA LYS A 294 -5.83 -22.52 3.77
C LYS A 294 -4.72 -21.88 4.59
N LEU A 295 -4.85 -20.61 4.95
CA LEU A 295 -3.90 -19.93 5.84
C LEU A 295 -3.90 -20.61 7.21
N THR A 296 -5.06 -20.91 7.78
CA THR A 296 -5.12 -21.60 9.09
C THR A 296 -4.53 -23.01 9.04
N GLU A 297 -4.65 -23.72 7.91
CA GLU A 297 -3.98 -25.01 7.69
C GLU A 297 -2.46 -24.86 7.57
N LEU A 298 -2.00 -23.89 6.79
CA LEU A 298 -0.58 -23.59 6.63
C LEU A 298 0.06 -23.24 7.98
N LEU A 299 -0.56 -22.35 8.76
CA LEU A 299 -0.07 -21.94 10.07
C LEU A 299 0.02 -23.09 11.09
N LYS A 300 -0.79 -24.15 10.97
CA LYS A 300 -0.69 -25.34 11.83
C LYS A 300 0.56 -26.16 11.58
N ILE A 301 1.07 -26.17 10.34
CA ILE A 301 2.25 -26.94 9.94
C ILE A 301 3.53 -26.09 9.91
N THR A 302 3.41 -24.76 9.87
CA THR A 302 4.55 -23.85 9.93
C THR A 302 5.13 -23.80 11.33
N LYS A 303 6.47 -23.85 11.43
CA LYS A 303 7.18 -23.70 12.70
C LYS A 303 6.82 -22.33 13.32
N PRO A 304 6.39 -22.26 14.60
CA PRO A 304 6.05 -20.99 15.25
C PRO A 304 7.16 -19.93 15.18
N THR A 305 8.42 -20.36 15.14
CA THR A 305 9.58 -19.48 15.01
C THR A 305 9.62 -18.72 13.69
N ILE A 306 9.02 -19.24 12.61
CA ILE A 306 8.91 -18.54 11.33
C ILE A 306 7.86 -17.43 11.48
N ILE A 307 6.70 -17.76 12.04
CA ILE A 307 5.58 -16.81 12.20
C ILE A 307 5.96 -15.61 13.08
N CYS A 308 6.76 -15.83 14.12
CA CYS A 308 7.24 -14.74 14.98
C CYS A 308 8.17 -13.75 14.27
N LYS A 309 8.83 -14.16 13.17
CA LYS A 309 9.77 -13.32 12.42
C LYS A 309 9.10 -12.48 11.33
N LEU A 310 7.81 -12.73 11.06
CA LEU A 310 7.00 -12.03 10.07
C LEU A 310 6.35 -10.74 10.61
N ASN A 311 6.67 -10.34 11.84
CA ASN A 311 6.27 -9.06 12.43
C ASN A 311 7.09 -7.90 11.89
#